data_AF-A0A3P6DVD6-F1
#
_entry.id   AF-A0A3P6DVD6-F1
#
_cell.length_a   1.000
_cell.length_b   1.000
_cell.length_c   1.000
_cell.angle_alpha   90.00
_cell.angle_beta   90.00
_cell.angle_gamma   90.00
#
_symmetry.space_group_name_H-M   'P 1'
#
loop_
_entity.id
_entity.type
_entity.pdbx_description
1 polymer ?
#
loop_
_entity_poly.entity_id
_entity_poly.type
_entity_poly.pdbx_seq_one_letter_code
_entity_poly.pdbx_strand_id
1 'polypeptide(L)'
;MKYFSLLELPEEIQALVVERMARNSFQDLYGLEASSKSMKALAERRGVYHFYDVLSVPWELNMPSSLLKSCYAEGNSSTLYIKGVQLLFSFGLKEEGFLS
;
A
#
# COMPACT_ATOMS: atom_id res chain seq x y z
N MET A 1 -5.58 17.60 -27.45
CA MET A 1 -5.37 17.81 -26.00
C MET A 1 -3.89 18.02 -25.74
N LYS A 2 -3.51 18.99 -24.90
CA LYS A 2 -2.13 19.10 -24.40
C LYS A 2 -2.01 18.17 -23.19
N TYR A 3 -1.10 17.21 -23.24
CA TYR A 3 -0.76 16.39 -22.09
C TYR A 3 0.32 17.14 -21.29
N PHE A 4 0.11 17.29 -19.99
CA PHE A 4 1.13 17.81 -19.09
C PHE A 4 1.89 16.63 -18.49
N SER A 5 3.22 16.71 -18.49
CA SER A 5 4.02 15.69 -17.84
C SER A 5 3.80 15.79 -16.32
N LEU A 6 3.53 14.68 -15.65
CA LEU A 6 3.43 14.65 -14.19
C LEU A 6 4.68 15.26 -13.53
N LEU A 7 5.85 15.07 -14.16
CA LEU A 7 7.15 15.60 -13.73
C LEU A 7 7.27 17.13 -13.82
N GLU A 8 6.44 17.80 -14.62
CA GLU A 8 6.43 19.25 -14.76
C GLU A 8 5.59 19.93 -13.65
N LEU A 9 4.84 19.15 -12.88
CA LEU A 9 4.03 19.67 -11.77
C LEU A 9 4.88 19.94 -10.53
N PRO A 10 4.45 20.83 -9.62
CA PRO A 10 5.04 20.97 -8.30
C PRO A 10 5.09 19.65 -7.53
N GLU A 11 6.14 19.46 -6.72
CA GLU A 11 6.37 18.23 -5.96
C GLU A 11 5.18 17.90 -5.03
N GLU A 12 4.50 18.91 -4.48
CA GLU A 12 3.34 18.69 -3.61
C GLU A 12 2.19 18.02 -4.36
N ILE A 13 1.97 18.41 -5.62
CA ILE A 13 0.92 17.81 -6.46
C ILE A 13 1.33 16.40 -6.86
N GLN A 14 2.60 16.18 -7.19
CA GLN A 14 3.12 14.85 -7.49
C GLN A 14 2.93 13.90 -6.29
N ALA A 15 3.25 14.36 -5.07
CA ALA A 15 3.06 13.59 -3.84
C ALA A 15 1.58 13.22 -3.61
N LEU A 16 0.65 14.15 -3.81
CA LEU A 16 -0.79 13.88 -3.69
C LEU A 16 -1.28 12.83 -4.71
N VAL A 17 -0.73 12.84 -5.92
CA VAL A 17 -1.04 11.83 -6.94
C VAL A 17 -0.54 10.45 -6.48
N VAL A 18 0.69 10.39 -5.97
CA VAL A 18 1.29 9.15 -5.43
C VAL A 18 0.45 8.59 -4.27
N GLU A 19 0.06 9.42 -3.31
CA GLU A 19 -0.80 9.02 -2.19
C GLU A 19 -2.15 8.47 -2.68
N ARG A 20 -2.78 9.13 -3.65
CA ARG A 20 -4.03 8.64 -4.25
C ARG A 20 -3.84 7.32 -5.00
N MET A 21 -2.72 7.14 -5.69
CA MET A 21 -2.41 5.88 -6.38
C MET A 21 -2.20 4.76 -5.37
N ALA A 22 -1.47 5.01 -4.28
CA ALA A 22 -1.28 4.05 -3.20
C ALA A 22 -2.61 3.58 -2.59
N ARG A 23 -3.59 4.48 -2.50
CA ARG A 23 -4.93 4.15 -2.02
C ARG A 23 -5.77 3.34 -3.01
N ASN A 24 -5.62 3.60 -4.32
CA ASN A 24 -6.58 3.12 -5.32
C ASN A 24 -6.09 1.89 -6.10
N SER A 25 -4.79 1.77 -6.37
CA SER A 25 -4.28 0.74 -7.28
C SER A 25 -2.80 0.46 -7.05
N PHE A 26 -2.53 -0.76 -6.58
CA PHE A 26 -1.17 -1.28 -6.44
C PHE A 26 -0.39 -1.25 -7.76
N GLN A 27 -1.04 -1.70 -8.83
CA GLN A 27 -0.40 -1.81 -10.14
C GLN A 27 0.01 -0.43 -10.66
N ASP A 28 -0.81 0.58 -10.44
CA ASP A 28 -0.51 1.95 -10.87
C ASP A 28 0.61 2.56 -10.02
N LEU A 29 0.64 2.32 -8.70
CA LEU A 29 1.73 2.78 -7.85
C LEU A 29 3.08 2.16 -8.26
N TYR A 30 3.11 0.85 -8.51
CA TYR A 30 4.33 0.16 -8.96
C TYR A 30 4.76 0.62 -10.37
N GLY A 31 3.80 0.82 -11.27
CA GLY A 31 4.07 1.39 -12.59
C GLY A 31 4.65 2.80 -12.50
N LEU A 32 4.14 3.61 -11.56
CA LEU A 32 4.63 4.95 -11.29
C LEU A 32 6.05 4.93 -10.71
N GLU A 33 6.33 4.04 -9.77
CA GLU A 33 7.67 3.84 -9.21
C GLU A 33 8.69 3.48 -10.31
N ALA A 34 8.30 2.57 -11.22
CA ALA A 34 9.14 2.14 -12.33
C ALA A 34 9.35 3.23 -13.40
N SER A 35 8.53 4.28 -13.41
CA SER A 35 8.59 5.34 -14.43
C SER A 35 9.82 6.25 -14.29
N SER A 36 10.24 6.56 -13.05
CA SER A 36 11.36 7.47 -12.81
C SER A 36 11.87 7.43 -11.36
N LYS A 37 13.12 7.88 -11.17
CA LYS A 37 13.75 7.98 -9.84
C LYS A 37 13.03 8.96 -8.90
N SER A 38 12.49 10.06 -9.43
CA SER A 38 11.73 11.03 -8.63
C SER A 38 10.41 10.43 -8.13
N MET A 39 9.69 9.74 -9.00
CA MET A 39 8.45 9.05 -8.60
C MET A 39 8.71 7.95 -7.59
N LYS A 40 9.79 7.18 -7.76
CA LYS A 40 10.21 6.20 -6.77
C LYS A 40 10.48 6.83 -5.40
N ALA A 41 11.21 7.95 -5.37
CA ALA A 41 11.50 8.65 -4.11
C ALA A 41 10.22 9.20 -3.44
N LEU A 42 9.23 9.64 -4.21
CA LEU A 42 7.94 10.06 -3.68
C LEU A 42 7.10 8.88 -3.16
N ALA A 43 7.10 7.74 -3.86
CA ALA A 43 6.40 6.53 -3.43
C ALA A 43 6.97 5.93 -2.15
N GLU A 44 8.28 6.06 -1.94
CA GLU A 44 8.96 5.61 -0.72
C GLU A 44 8.90 6.65 0.43
N ARG A 45 8.26 7.80 0.22
CA ARG A 45 8.13 8.85 1.25
C ARG A 45 7.26 8.34 2.40
N ARG A 46 7.63 8.73 3.62
CA ARG A 46 6.84 8.41 4.82
C ARG A 46 5.40 8.88 4.65
N GLY A 47 4.45 8.01 4.96
CA GLY A 47 3.01 8.28 4.95
C GLY A 47 2.30 7.77 3.70
N VAL A 48 3.02 7.45 2.61
CA VAL A 48 2.39 6.87 1.42
C VAL A 48 1.91 5.44 1.70
N TYR A 49 2.71 4.65 2.41
CA TYR A 49 2.34 3.28 2.77
C TYR A 49 1.22 3.23 3.83
N HIS A 50 1.01 4.31 4.58
CA HIS A 50 -0.15 4.44 5.48
C HIS A 50 -1.47 4.32 4.70
N PHE A 51 -1.56 4.90 3.50
CA PHE A 51 -2.78 4.87 2.68
C PHE A 51 -2.92 3.62 1.81
N TYR A 52 -1.91 2.76 1.80
CA TYR A 52 -1.81 1.61 0.92
C TYR A 52 -2.91 0.58 1.19
N ASP A 53 -3.71 0.23 0.19
CA ASP A 53 -4.72 -0.83 0.37
C ASP A 53 -4.11 -2.21 0.16
N VAL A 54 -3.63 -2.80 1.25
CA VAL A 54 -3.06 -4.15 1.25
C VAL A 54 -4.09 -5.23 0.87
N LEU A 55 -5.39 -4.97 1.07
CA LEU A 55 -6.45 -5.93 0.76
C LEU A 55 -6.70 -6.05 -0.75
N SER A 56 -6.36 -5.02 -1.53
CA SER A 56 -6.53 -5.02 -2.99
C SER A 56 -5.49 -5.88 -3.70
N VAL A 57 -4.47 -6.39 -3.00
CA VAL A 57 -3.41 -7.16 -3.61
C VAL A 57 -3.80 -8.63 -3.70
N PRO A 58 -3.53 -9.30 -4.83
CA PRO A 58 -3.72 -10.74 -4.94
C PRO A 58 -2.75 -11.47 -4.01
N TRP A 59 -3.24 -11.93 -2.85
CA TRP A 59 -2.47 -12.66 -1.84
C TRP A 59 -1.82 -13.94 -2.35
N GLU A 60 -2.42 -14.52 -3.40
CA GLU A 60 -1.95 -15.70 -4.12
C GLU A 60 -0.58 -15.49 -4.79
N LEU A 61 -0.16 -14.24 -5.01
CA LEU A 61 1.05 -13.90 -5.76
C LEU A 61 2.32 -13.67 -4.93
N ASN A 62 2.39 -14.17 -3.69
CA ASN A 62 3.50 -13.88 -2.76
C ASN A 62 3.72 -12.36 -2.61
N MET A 63 2.87 -11.72 -1.81
CA MET A 63 3.07 -10.30 -1.48
C MET A 63 4.49 -10.06 -0.94
N PRO A 64 5.22 -9.03 -1.43
CA PRO A 64 6.59 -8.79 -0.98
C PRO A 64 6.64 -8.52 0.52
N SER A 65 7.41 -9.34 1.25
CA SER A 65 7.54 -9.20 2.72
C SER A 65 8.10 -7.85 3.17
N SER A 66 8.87 -7.17 2.31
CA SER A 66 9.38 -5.82 2.54
C SER A 66 8.27 -4.77 2.55
N LEU A 67 7.32 -4.86 1.61
CA LEU A 67 6.20 -3.93 1.49
C LEU A 67 5.28 -4.00 2.72
N LEU A 68 4.95 -5.21 3.16
CA LEU A 68 4.17 -5.43 4.38
C LEU A 68 4.84 -4.86 5.63
N LYS A 69 6.17 -4.98 5.74
CA LYS A 69 6.93 -4.39 6.84
C LYS A 69 6.85 -2.87 6.83
N SER A 70 6.98 -2.25 5.65
CA SER A 70 6.84 -0.80 5.51
C SER A 70 5.43 -0.32 5.88
N CYS A 71 4.38 -0.98 5.36
CA CYS A 71 3.00 -0.63 5.69
C CYS A 71 2.69 -0.82 7.19
N TYR A 72 3.22 -1.88 7.80
CA TYR A 72 3.09 -2.10 9.25
C TYR A 72 3.79 -1.01 10.06
N ALA A 73 5.00 -0.60 9.66
CA ALA A 73 5.75 0.47 10.33
C ALA A 73 5.03 1.83 10.28
N GLU A 74 4.21 2.05 9.25
CA GLU A 74 3.36 3.24 9.10
C GLU A 74 1.97 3.11 9.73
N GLY A 75 1.69 2.00 10.43
CA GLY A 75 0.41 1.79 11.10
C GLY A 75 -0.77 1.65 10.14
N ASN A 76 -0.54 1.16 8.93
CA ASN A 76 -1.57 0.94 7.92
C ASN A 76 -2.66 -0.02 8.45
N SER A 77 -3.91 0.42 8.42
CA SER A 77 -5.06 -0.31 8.97
C SER A 77 -5.28 -1.66 8.30
N SER A 78 -5.13 -1.72 6.98
CA SER A 78 -5.29 -2.98 6.22
C SER A 78 -4.24 -4.00 6.67
N THR A 79 -2.98 -3.58 6.81
CA THR A 79 -1.87 -4.44 7.29
C THR A 79 -2.13 -4.96 8.69
N LEU A 80 -2.59 -4.10 9.61
CA LEU A 80 -2.94 -4.49 10.96
C LEU A 80 -4.08 -5.52 10.98
N TYR A 81 -5.10 -5.31 10.15
CA TYR A 81 -6.20 -6.27 9.99
C TYR A 81 -5.72 -7.62 9.51
N ILE A 82 -4.93 -7.68 8.43
CA ILE A 82 -4.39 -8.94 7.89
C ILE A 82 -3.55 -9.67 8.94
N LYS A 83 -2.70 -8.94 9.66
CA LYS A 83 -1.89 -9.53 10.73
C LYS A 83 -2.77 -10.10 11.85
N GLY A 84 -3.84 -9.40 12.21
CA GLY A 84 -4.86 -9.88 13.15
C GLY A 84 -5.55 -11.16 12.66
N VAL A 85 -5.96 -11.20 11.39
CA VAL A 85 -6.55 -12.40 10.77
C VAL A 85 -5.57 -13.56 10.79
N GLN A 86 -4.31 -13.34 10.42
CA GLN A 86 -3.26 -14.36 10.48
C GLN A 86 -3.09 -14.92 11.89
N LEU A 87 -3.07 -14.05 12.91
CA LEU A 87 -3.00 -14.48 14.31
C LEU A 87 -4.23 -15.32 14.70
N LEU A 88 -5.45 -14.85 14.37
CA LEU A 88 -6.70 -15.54 14.70
C LEU A 88 -6.73 -16.97 14.15
N PHE A 89 -6.38 -17.14 12.87
CA PHE A 89 -6.31 -18.46 12.23
C PHE A 89 -5.14 -19.30 12.72
N SER A 90 -3.98 -18.71 12.98
CA SER A 90 -2.79 -19.45 13.45
C SER A 90 -2.96 -19.97 14.88
N PHE A 91 -3.66 -19.23 15.73
CA PHE A 91 -3.91 -19.61 17.12
C PHE A 91 -5.21 -20.39 17.33
N GLY A 92 -5.96 -20.72 16.26
CA GLY A 92 -7.18 -21.53 16.37
C GLY A 92 -8.33 -20.84 17.10
N LEU A 93 -8.25 -19.53 17.36
CA LEU A 93 -9.25 -18.72 18.07
C LEU A 93 -10.56 -18.55 17.28
N LYS A 94 -10.65 -19.13 16.07
CA LYS A 94 -11.85 -19.13 15.24
C LYS A 94 -13.04 -19.79 15.95
N GLU A 95 -12.80 -20.83 16.75
CA GLU A 95 -13.85 -21.60 17.45
C GLU A 95 -14.48 -20.82 18.63
N GLU A 96 -13.74 -19.91 19.27
CA GLU A 96 -14.25 -19.15 20.43
C GLU A 96 -15.34 -18.14 20.05
N GLY A 97 -15.34 -17.64 18.80
CA GLY A 97 -16.35 -16.70 18.30
C GLY A 97 -17.66 -17.35 17.83
N PHE A 98 -17.70 -18.68 17.64
CA PHE A 98 -18.91 -19.41 17.23
C PHE A 98 -19.77 -19.89 18.41
N LEU A 99 -19.28 -19.74 19.65
CA LEU A 99 -19.95 -20.20 20.87
C LEU A 99 -20.68 -19.08 21.64
N SER A 100 -20.84 -17.88 21.06
CA SER A 100 -21.63 -16.78 21.62
C SER A 100 -23.01 -16.64 20.97
#